data_AF-A0A7X2SWX6-F1
#
_entry.id   AF-A0A7X2SWX6-F1
#
_cell.length_a   1.000
_cell.length_b   1.000
_cell.length_c   1.000
_cell.angle_alpha   90.00
_cell.angle_beta   90.00
_cell.angle_gamma   90.00
#
_symmetry.space_group_name_H-M   'P 1'
#
loop_
_entity.id
_entity.type
_entity.pdbx_description
1 polymer ?
#
loop_
_entity_poly.entity_id
_entity_poly.type
_entity_poly.pdbx_seq_one_letter_code
_entity_poly.pdbx_strand_id
1 'polypeptide(L)'
;MNTICTCFLLMLLTVMTAGLTAVPAIARPDMRPLGKNIADTGSAWYRFQSKKFVSQDGERHYRVWLAIPKSDAPPGGYPVLWLLDGNAAMAHLTEPLLKKLSSGTPPVLVAVGYDTHLPFDVVARNYDYTPPN
;
A
#
# COMPACT_ATOMS: atom_id res chain seq x y z
N MET A 1 -61.95 17.76 2.10
CA MET A 1 -61.21 17.41 0.87
C MET A 1 -59.74 17.86 0.85
N ASN A 2 -59.24 18.61 1.84
CA ASN A 2 -57.87 19.15 1.81
C ASN A 2 -56.83 18.39 2.68
N THR A 3 -57.26 17.48 3.55
CA THR A 3 -56.36 16.76 4.48
C THR A 3 -55.78 15.47 3.90
N ILE A 4 -56.45 14.86 2.91
CA ILE A 4 -56.02 13.61 2.27
C ILE A 4 -54.90 13.87 1.24
N CYS A 5 -54.92 15.05 0.59
CA CYS A 5 -53.93 15.46 -0.41
C CYS A 5 -52.54 15.73 0.22
N THR A 6 -52.51 16.30 1.42
CA THR A 6 -51.27 16.61 2.16
C THR A 6 -50.57 15.38 2.73
N CYS A 7 -51.32 14.36 3.18
CA CYS A 7 -50.72 13.10 3.62
C CYS A 7 -50.09 12.31 2.46
N PHE A 8 -50.72 12.32 1.27
CA PHE A 8 -50.16 11.66 0.08
C PHE A 8 -48.87 12.33 -0.41
N LEU A 9 -48.81 13.67 -0.33
CA LEU A 9 -47.65 14.44 -0.75
C LEU A 9 -46.45 14.27 0.22
N LEU A 10 -46.69 14.15 1.52
CA LEU A 10 -45.65 13.82 2.50
C LEU A 10 -45.12 12.38 2.38
N MET A 11 -45.99 11.43 2.01
CA MET A 11 -45.62 10.02 1.85
C MET A 11 -44.78 9.77 0.58
N LEU A 12 -45.03 10.52 -0.50
CA LEU A 12 -44.19 10.48 -1.72
C LEU A 12 -42.79 11.08 -1.50
N LEU A 13 -42.67 12.13 -0.69
CA LEU A 13 -41.40 12.80 -0.43
C LEU A 13 -40.43 11.96 0.44
N THR A 14 -40.98 11.13 1.34
CA THR A 14 -40.21 10.21 2.19
C THR A 14 -39.75 8.96 1.45
N VAL A 15 -40.52 8.45 0.49
CA VAL A 15 -40.08 7.31 -0.35
C VAL A 15 -38.97 7.72 -1.34
N MET A 16 -38.98 8.97 -1.82
CA MET A 16 -37.93 9.47 -2.73
C MET A 16 -36.58 9.72 -2.04
N THR A 17 -36.57 10.00 -0.73
CA THR A 17 -35.33 10.23 0.03
C THR A 17 -34.61 8.94 0.43
N ALA A 18 -35.34 7.82 0.55
CA ALA A 18 -34.78 6.51 0.87
C ALA A 18 -34.04 5.83 -0.31
N GLY A 19 -34.29 6.25 -1.56
CA GLY A 19 -33.69 5.65 -2.75
C GLY A 19 -32.29 6.16 -3.12
N LEU A 20 -31.80 7.23 -2.49
CA LEU A 20 -30.55 7.92 -2.88
C LEU A 20 -29.33 7.60 -2.01
N THR A 21 -29.42 6.72 -1.01
CA THR A 21 -28.30 6.48 -0.08
C THR A 21 -27.45 5.25 -0.41
N ALA A 22 -27.62 4.66 -1.59
CA ALA A 22 -26.69 3.63 -2.08
C ALA A 22 -25.38 4.27 -2.56
N VAL A 23 -24.54 4.69 -1.61
CA VAL A 23 -23.15 5.06 -1.90
C VAL A 23 -22.44 3.79 -2.35
N PRO A 24 -21.95 3.68 -3.60
CA PRO A 24 -21.18 2.52 -4.00
C PRO A 24 -19.91 2.47 -3.15
N ALA A 25 -19.70 1.38 -2.42
CA ALA A 25 -18.43 1.09 -1.79
C ALA A 25 -17.41 0.77 -2.89
N ILE A 26 -16.68 1.78 -3.35
CA ILE A 26 -15.60 1.58 -4.32
C ILE A 26 -14.36 1.14 -3.54
N ALA A 27 -14.11 -0.17 -3.48
CA ALA A 27 -12.89 -0.76 -2.91
C ALA A 27 -11.69 -0.71 -3.87
N ARG A 28 -11.57 0.35 -4.68
CA ARG A 28 -10.45 0.50 -5.63
C ARG A 28 -9.27 1.16 -4.92
N PRO A 29 -8.04 0.66 -5.12
CA PRO A 29 -6.85 1.31 -4.58
C PRO A 29 -6.66 2.68 -5.23
N ASP A 30 -6.12 3.62 -4.45
CA ASP A 30 -5.66 4.90 -4.97
C ASP A 30 -4.43 4.65 -5.87
N MET A 31 -4.52 5.06 -7.13
CA MET A 31 -3.47 4.88 -8.13
C MET A 31 -2.71 6.18 -8.43
N ARG A 32 -2.89 7.22 -7.62
CA ARG A 32 -2.10 8.45 -7.78
C ARG A 32 -0.61 8.16 -7.60
N PRO A 33 0.28 8.78 -8.39
CA PRO A 33 1.72 8.60 -8.23
C PRO A 33 2.18 8.91 -6.81
N LEU A 34 3.06 8.06 -6.29
CA LEU A 34 3.71 8.22 -5.01
C LEU A 34 4.78 9.30 -5.08
N GLY A 35 4.86 10.10 -4.01
CA GLY A 35 5.95 11.04 -3.79
C GLY A 35 7.19 10.36 -3.22
N LYS A 36 8.07 11.19 -2.63
CA LYS A 36 9.22 10.69 -1.86
C LYS A 36 8.77 9.82 -0.70
N ASN A 37 9.54 8.78 -0.39
CA ASN A 37 9.28 7.89 0.74
C ASN A 37 10.41 7.95 1.78
N ILE A 38 10.31 7.12 2.83
CA ILE A 38 11.26 7.11 3.94
C ILE A 38 12.71 6.78 3.52
N ALA A 39 12.91 6.10 2.39
CA ALA A 39 14.26 5.87 1.85
C ALA A 39 14.88 7.14 1.26
N ASP A 40 14.08 8.09 0.78
CA ASP A 40 14.55 9.39 0.28
C ASP A 40 14.80 10.38 1.42
N THR A 41 14.02 10.30 2.51
CA THR A 41 14.14 11.22 3.65
C THR A 41 15.10 10.71 4.73
N GLY A 42 15.36 9.41 4.78
CA GLY A 42 16.17 8.76 5.80
C GLY A 42 15.40 8.46 7.08
N SER A 43 16.05 7.71 7.98
CA SER A 43 15.54 7.32 9.29
C SER A 43 16.64 7.40 10.34
N ALA A 44 16.29 7.69 11.60
CA ALA A 44 17.22 7.58 12.72
C ALA A 44 17.61 6.12 12.98
N TRP A 45 16.71 5.17 12.69
CA TRP A 45 16.80 3.77 13.12
C TRP A 45 17.25 2.80 12.04
N TYR A 46 16.96 3.12 10.78
CA TYR A 46 17.26 2.29 9.62
C TYR A 46 18.11 3.06 8.60
N ARG A 47 18.93 2.32 7.85
CA ARG A 47 19.58 2.82 6.63
C ARG A 47 18.94 2.16 5.41
N PHE A 48 18.89 2.87 4.30
CA PHE A 48 18.21 2.39 3.10
C PHE A 48 19.17 2.19 1.94
N GLN A 49 18.91 1.15 1.15
CA GLN A 49 19.52 0.92 -0.16
C GLN A 49 18.41 0.59 -1.14
N SER A 50 18.61 0.91 -2.42
CA SER A 50 17.71 0.48 -3.48
C SER A 50 18.47 -0.07 -4.67
N LYS A 51 17.90 -1.09 -5.31
CA LYS A 51 18.47 -1.69 -6.52
C LYS A 51 17.35 -2.03 -7.50
N LYS A 52 17.64 -1.86 -8.78
CA LYS A 52 16.74 -2.24 -9.87
C LYS A 52 17.11 -3.62 -10.41
N PHE A 53 16.10 -4.37 -10.80
CA PHE A 53 16.24 -5.69 -11.42
C PHE A 53 15.30 -5.79 -12.61
N VAL A 54 15.57 -6.73 -13.50
CA VAL A 54 14.72 -7.06 -14.65
C VAL A 54 14.40 -8.55 -14.56
N SER A 55 13.16 -8.92 -14.84
CA SER A 55 12.74 -10.32 -14.94
C SER A 55 13.51 -11.04 -16.04
N GLN A 56 13.54 -12.38 -15.95
CA GLN A 56 14.25 -13.22 -16.92
C GLN A 56 13.71 -13.07 -18.36
N ASP A 57 12.40 -12.86 -18.50
CA ASP A 57 11.74 -12.61 -19.78
C ASP A 57 11.85 -11.16 -20.28
N GLY A 58 12.42 -10.26 -19.47
CA GLY A 58 12.59 -8.85 -19.82
C GLY A 58 11.36 -7.96 -19.62
N GLU A 59 10.20 -8.52 -19.30
CA GLU A 59 8.91 -7.81 -19.30
C GLU A 59 8.61 -7.03 -18.01
N ARG A 60 9.28 -7.36 -16.90
CA ARG A 60 9.00 -6.78 -15.57
C ARG A 60 10.27 -6.15 -15.01
N HIS A 61 10.13 -4.90 -14.62
CA HIS A 61 11.21 -4.11 -14.03
C HIS A 61 10.93 -3.87 -12.56
N TYR A 62 11.81 -4.38 -11.70
CA TYR A 62 11.67 -4.29 -10.26
C TYR A 62 12.50 -3.15 -9.69
N ARG A 63 12.00 -2.55 -8.62
CA ARG A 63 12.78 -1.73 -7.71
C ARG A 63 12.65 -2.33 -6.32
N VAL A 64 13.77 -2.78 -5.76
CA VAL A 64 13.82 -3.39 -4.44
C VAL A 64 14.48 -2.41 -3.48
N TRP A 65 13.81 -2.12 -2.37
CA TRP A 65 14.38 -1.35 -1.27
C TRP A 65 14.78 -2.29 -0.13
N LEU A 66 15.97 -2.09 0.41
CA LEU A 66 16.42 -2.68 1.66
C LEU A 66 16.36 -1.62 2.75
N ALA A 67 15.54 -1.82 3.77
CA ALA A 67 15.66 -1.11 5.03
C ALA A 67 16.46 -1.98 6.00
N ILE A 68 17.68 -1.56 6.32
CA ILE A 68 18.59 -2.31 7.17
C ILE A 68 18.67 -1.63 8.55
N PRO A 69 18.43 -2.35 9.66
CA PRO A 69 18.55 -1.76 11.00
C PRO A 69 19.95 -1.20 11.24
N LYS A 70 20.05 -0.06 11.92
CA LYS A 70 21.35 0.50 12.33
C LYS A 70 21.92 -0.14 13.59
N SER A 71 21.10 -0.82 14.39
CA SER A 71 21.57 -1.66 15.49
C SER A 71 22.36 -2.85 14.96
N ASP A 72 23.25 -3.40 15.78
CA ASP A 72 24.02 -4.59 15.41
C ASP A 72 23.13 -5.80 15.13
N ALA A 73 23.60 -6.68 14.24
CA ALA A 73 22.94 -7.95 13.96
C ALA A 73 23.06 -8.89 15.18
N PRO A 74 22.01 -9.65 15.51
CA PRO A 74 22.13 -10.81 16.39
C PRO A 74 23.17 -11.81 15.87
N PRO A 75 23.68 -12.75 16.70
CA PRO A 75 24.66 -13.76 16.26
C PRO A 75 24.22 -14.60 15.05
N GLY A 76 22.91 -14.83 14.88
CA GLY A 76 22.34 -15.53 13.72
C GLY A 76 22.06 -14.65 12.49
N GLY A 77 22.45 -13.38 12.53
CA GLY A 77 22.07 -12.37 11.53
C GLY A 77 20.73 -11.71 11.82
N TYR A 78 20.37 -10.72 11.01
CA TYR A 78 19.05 -10.09 11.10
C TYR A 78 17.96 -11.04 10.62
N PRO A 79 16.78 -11.08 11.28
CA PRO A 79 15.59 -11.61 10.63
C PRO A 79 15.28 -10.78 9.38
N VAL A 80 14.62 -11.39 8.39
CA VAL A 80 14.30 -10.74 7.12
C VAL A 80 12.80 -10.83 6.86
N LEU A 81 12.16 -9.70 6.58
CA LEU A 81 10.76 -9.61 6.18
C LEU A 81 10.66 -9.11 4.74
N TRP A 82 10.09 -9.94 3.88
CA TRP A 82 9.81 -9.61 2.48
C TRP A 82 8.42 -8.97 2.37
N LEU A 83 8.37 -7.78 1.77
CA LEU A 83 7.14 -7.02 1.56
C LEU A 83 6.85 -6.98 0.06
N LEU A 84 5.80 -7.70 -0.36
CA LEU A 84 5.23 -7.56 -1.70
C LEU A 84 4.56 -6.19 -1.84
N ASP A 85 4.34 -5.78 -3.09
CA ASP A 85 3.83 -4.43 -3.43
C ASP A 85 4.68 -3.32 -2.79
N GLY A 86 6.00 -3.45 -2.97
CA GLY A 86 7.01 -2.65 -2.27
C GLY A 86 6.82 -1.14 -2.42
N ASN A 87 6.31 -0.65 -3.54
CA ASN A 87 6.00 0.78 -3.73
C ASN A 87 4.99 1.27 -2.68
N ALA A 88 3.84 0.58 -2.56
CA ALA A 88 2.82 0.89 -1.57
C ALA A 88 3.33 0.65 -0.14
N ALA A 89 4.04 -0.45 0.11
CA ALA A 89 4.62 -0.72 1.43
C ALA A 89 5.57 0.40 1.90
N MET A 90 6.43 0.89 1.01
CA MET A 90 7.34 2.00 1.29
C MET A 90 6.60 3.32 1.52
N ALA A 91 5.45 3.55 0.90
CA ALA A 91 4.61 4.73 1.15
C ALA A 91 3.98 4.73 2.56
N HIS A 92 3.83 3.56 3.18
CA HIS A 92 3.28 3.40 4.54
C HIS A 92 4.36 3.19 5.61
N LEU A 93 5.62 3.00 5.21
CA LEU A 93 6.72 2.86 6.15
C LEU A 93 7.10 4.22 6.73
N THR A 94 6.88 4.41 8.03
CA THR A 94 7.07 5.70 8.71
C THR A 94 8.13 5.62 9.80
N GLU A 95 8.74 6.75 10.13
CA GLU A 95 9.75 6.84 11.18
C GLU A 95 9.26 6.31 12.55
N PRO A 96 8.04 6.61 13.03
CA PRO A 96 7.53 6.02 14.27
C PRO A 96 7.38 4.49 14.20
N LEU A 97 7.00 3.94 13.05
CA LEU A 97 6.92 2.49 12.85
C LEU A 97 8.31 1.85 12.91
N LEU A 98 9.31 2.46 12.26
CA LEU A 98 10.70 1.99 12.30
C LEU A 98 11.30 2.07 13.70
N LYS A 99 10.98 3.13 14.46
CA LYS A 99 11.34 3.23 15.88
C LYS A 99 10.78 2.05 16.68
N LYS A 100 9.50 1.73 16.48
CA LYS A 100 8.83 0.61 17.15
C LYS A 100 9.44 -0.74 16.79
N LEU A 101 9.78 -0.97 15.52
CA LEU A 101 10.47 -2.19 15.10
C LEU A 101 11.86 -2.32 15.74
N SER A 102 12.54 -1.18 15.95
CA SER A 102 13.89 -1.12 16.50
C SER A 102 13.99 -1.41 18.00
N SER A 103 12.88 -1.42 18.74
CA SER A 103 12.90 -1.73 20.17
C SER A 103 13.00 -3.23 20.49
N GLY A 104 12.83 -4.11 19.48
CA GLY A 104 12.89 -5.56 19.64
C GLY A 104 14.09 -6.16 18.93
N THR A 105 13.87 -7.22 18.15
CA THR A 105 14.84 -7.73 17.17
C THR A 105 14.46 -7.19 15.79
N PRO A 106 15.01 -6.03 15.37
CA PRO A 106 14.56 -5.39 14.15
C PRO A 106 14.92 -6.23 12.92
N PRO A 107 13.96 -6.51 12.01
CA PRO A 107 14.25 -7.21 10.78
C PRO A 107 14.82 -6.26 9.73
N VAL A 108 15.59 -6.82 8.79
CA VAL A 108 15.77 -6.20 7.48
C VAL A 108 14.44 -6.29 6.74
N LEU A 109 13.95 -5.14 6.27
CA LEU A 109 12.76 -5.09 5.42
C LEU A 109 13.22 -5.09 3.97
N VAL A 110 12.69 -6.02 3.19
CA VAL A 110 12.95 -6.10 1.74
C VAL A 110 11.65 -5.81 1.01
N ALA A 111 11.48 -4.56 0.58
CA ALA A 111 10.29 -4.14 -0.16
C ALA A 111 10.51 -4.40 -1.66
N VAL A 112 9.77 -5.36 -2.21
CA VAL A 112 9.85 -5.75 -3.62
C VAL A 112 8.74 -5.04 -4.37
N GLY A 113 9.12 -3.98 -5.08
CA GLY A 113 8.21 -3.21 -5.90
C GLY A 113 8.60 -3.23 -7.38
N TYR A 114 7.87 -2.45 -8.16
CA TYR A 114 8.12 -2.25 -9.59
C TYR A 114 8.75 -0.88 -9.82
N ASP A 115 9.53 -0.75 -10.90
CA ASP A 115 10.22 0.49 -11.26
C ASP A 115 9.28 1.54 -11.88
N THR A 116 8.31 1.96 -11.07
CA THR A 116 7.25 2.92 -11.43
C THR A 116 7.05 3.93 -10.31
N HIS A 117 6.46 5.07 -10.64
CA HIS A 117 6.01 6.05 -9.66
C HIS A 117 4.63 5.71 -9.08
N LEU A 118 3.95 4.67 -9.58
CA LEU A 118 2.64 4.24 -9.08
C LEU A 118 2.78 3.39 -7.80
N PRO A 119 1.73 3.33 -6.97
CA PRO A 119 1.72 2.44 -5.81
C PRO A 119 1.67 0.96 -6.20
N PHE A 120 1.14 0.65 -7.39
CA PHE A 120 1.07 -0.71 -7.92
C PHE A 120 1.34 -0.71 -9.42
N ASP A 121 2.04 -1.72 -9.92
CA ASP A 121 2.00 -2.12 -11.32
C ASP A 121 0.98 -3.27 -11.43
N VAL A 122 -0.24 -2.94 -11.89
CA VAL A 122 -1.36 -3.89 -11.86
C VAL A 122 -1.13 -5.07 -12.80
N VAL A 123 -0.49 -4.85 -13.95
CA VAL A 123 -0.25 -5.91 -14.92
C VAL A 123 0.83 -6.84 -14.40
N ALA A 124 1.97 -6.29 -13.98
CA ALA A 124 3.10 -7.08 -13.52
C ALA A 124 2.78 -7.86 -12.23
N ARG A 125 2.10 -7.23 -11.25
CA ARG A 125 1.76 -7.91 -9.98
C ARG A 125 0.74 -9.03 -10.17
N ASN A 126 -0.22 -8.84 -11.07
CA ASN A 126 -1.20 -9.88 -11.37
C ASN A 126 -0.49 -11.11 -11.92
N TYR A 127 0.49 -10.91 -12.81
CA TYR A 127 1.31 -12.00 -13.35
C TYR A 127 2.19 -12.64 -12.28
N ASP A 128 2.99 -11.87 -11.54
CA ASP A 128 3.97 -12.42 -10.59
C ASP A 128 3.34 -13.11 -9.37
N TYR A 129 2.13 -12.69 -8.95
CA TYR A 129 1.50 -13.18 -7.71
C TYR A 129 0.37 -14.18 -7.93
N THR A 130 0.06 -14.54 -9.18
CA THR A 130 -0.89 -15.63 -9.44
C THR A 130 -0.15 -16.90 -9.87
N PRO A 131 -0.44 -18.05 -9.23
CA PRO A 131 0.07 -19.33 -9.69
C PRO A 131 -0.35 -19.59 -11.15
N PRO A 132 0.45 -20.35 -11.93
CA PRO A 132 0.03 -20.81 -13.24
C PRO A 132 -1.22 -21.70 -13.11
N ASN A 133 -2.09 -21.63 -14.12
CA ASN A 133 -3.24 -22.52 -14.24
C ASN A 133 -2.83 -23.94 -14.62
#